data_AF-A0A9X1HCW9-F1
#
_entry.id   AF-A0A9X1HCW9-F1
#
_cell.length_a   1.000
_cell.length_b   1.000
_cell.length_c   1.000
_cell.angle_alpha   90.00
_cell.angle_beta   90.00
_cell.angle_gamma   90.00
#
_symmetry.space_group_name_H-M   'P 1'
#
loop_
_entity.id
_entity.type
_entity.pdbx_description
1 polymer ?
#
loop_
_entity_poly.entity_id
_entity_poly.type
_entity_poly.pdbx_seq_one_letter_code
_entity_poly.pdbx_strand_id
1 'polypeptide(L)'
;MILDKYFQRPIFWDYFLCYVFCSLSIYLVYKEKIQLPTDNDTIAITSDITNISLTLSGFILTLLTVLITFKSGSNIKKIESDSDDTVFNLFFASGYYFETVKHLKNCIKSLIFIAVIGFMIKLFLPLEYKSKAFFFNVPGLCIIILTISRCVLILNKVLELQQQEHNNNNS
;
A
#
# COMPACT_ATOMS: atom_id res chain seq x y z
N MET A 1 5.87 17.89 10.18
CA MET A 1 5.35 19.10 9.50
C MET A 1 4.96 18.91 8.03
N ILE A 2 5.80 18.36 7.12
CA ILE A 2 5.33 17.99 5.75
C ILE A 2 4.57 16.64 5.74
N LEU A 3 5.00 15.68 6.58
CA LEU A 3 4.38 14.37 6.73
C LEU A 3 2.93 14.47 7.26
N ASP A 4 2.69 15.30 8.27
CA ASP A 4 1.38 15.46 8.91
C ASP A 4 0.27 15.91 7.94
N LYS A 5 0.62 16.70 6.93
CA LYS A 5 -0.32 17.18 5.89
C LYS A 5 -0.60 16.12 4.83
N TYR A 6 0.33 15.19 4.61
CA TYR A 6 0.12 13.98 3.82
C TYR A 6 -0.84 13.02 4.55
N PHE A 7 -0.70 12.93 5.88
CA PHE A 7 -1.44 12.03 6.75
C PHE A 7 -2.94 12.34 6.91
N GLN A 8 -3.42 13.55 6.62
CA GLN A 8 -4.86 13.86 6.73
C GLN A 8 -5.71 13.24 5.62
N ARG A 9 -5.15 13.02 4.43
CA ARG A 9 -5.86 12.42 3.29
C ARG A 9 -4.91 11.60 2.40
N PRO A 10 -4.41 10.45 2.88
CA PRO A 10 -3.45 9.63 2.14
C PRO A 10 -4.00 9.12 0.80
N ILE A 11 -5.32 9.00 0.66
CA ILE A 11 -5.98 8.61 -0.60
C ILE A 11 -5.96 9.76 -1.61
N PHE A 12 -6.14 11.00 -1.15
CA PHE A 12 -6.13 12.18 -2.02
C PHE A 12 -4.74 12.43 -2.61
N TRP A 13 -3.70 12.27 -1.79
CA TRP A 13 -2.32 12.39 -2.24
C TRP A 13 -1.90 11.29 -3.21
N ASP A 14 -2.31 10.03 -2.98
CA ASP A 14 -1.99 8.95 -3.92
C ASP A 14 -2.65 9.16 -5.29
N TYR A 15 -3.91 9.61 -5.33
CA TYR A 15 -4.58 9.93 -6.59
C TYR A 15 -3.99 11.17 -7.26
N PHE A 16 -3.60 12.19 -6.50
CA PHE A 16 -2.92 13.37 -7.02
C PHE A 16 -1.55 13.03 -7.61
N LEU A 17 -0.74 12.24 -6.89
CA LEU A 17 0.55 11.75 -7.38
C LEU A 17 0.39 10.87 -8.61
N CYS A 18 -0.60 9.97 -8.62
CA CYS A 18 -0.89 9.14 -9.80
C CYS A 18 -1.28 9.98 -11.02
N TYR A 19 -2.09 11.03 -10.82
CA TYR A 19 -2.44 11.98 -11.87
C TYR A 19 -1.21 12.75 -12.40
N VAL A 20 -0.34 13.23 -11.50
CA VAL A 20 0.91 13.91 -11.85
C VAL A 20 1.85 12.97 -12.62
N PHE A 21 2.04 11.73 -12.17
CA PHE A 21 2.88 10.75 -12.85
C PHE A 21 2.33 10.37 -14.23
N CYS A 22 1.01 10.12 -14.35
CA CYS A 22 0.39 9.88 -15.65
C CYS A 22 0.58 11.07 -16.61
N SER A 23 0.34 12.29 -16.14
CA SER A 23 0.52 13.51 -16.93
C SER A 23 1.98 13.69 -17.37
N LEU A 24 2.92 13.45 -16.45
CA LEU A 24 4.35 13.56 -16.72
C LEU A 24 4.83 12.50 -17.72
N SER A 25 4.36 11.26 -17.62
CA SER A 25 4.69 10.19 -18.56
C SER A 25 4.17 10.47 -19.96
N ILE A 26 2.93 10.96 -20.09
CA ILE A 26 2.38 11.38 -21.39
C ILE A 26 3.21 12.54 -21.97
N TYR A 27 3.58 13.52 -21.14
CA TYR A 27 4.41 14.66 -21.56
C TYR A 27 5.82 14.25 -22.01
N LEU A 28 6.46 13.31 -21.31
CA LEU A 28 7.80 12.81 -21.63
C LEU A 28 7.84 11.98 -22.92
N VAL A 29 6.80 11.16 -23.16
CA VAL A 29 6.63 10.42 -24.41
C VAL A 29 6.36 11.38 -25.58
N TYR A 30 5.52 12.40 -25.36
CA TYR A 30 5.24 13.41 -26.39
C TYR A 30 6.47 14.25 -26.76
N LYS A 31 7.41 14.45 -25.84
CA LYS A 31 8.69 15.13 -26.09
C LYS A 31 9.78 14.24 -26.70
N GLU A 32 9.48 12.99 -27.04
CA GLU A 32 10.43 11.98 -27.56
C GLU A 32 11.68 11.77 -26.68
N LYS A 33 11.65 12.22 -25.42
CA LYS A 33 12.76 12.03 -24.49
C LYS A 33 12.84 10.60 -23.94
N ILE A 34 11.77 9.84 -24.08
CA ILE A 34 11.68 8.43 -23.71
C ILE A 34 11.21 7.66 -24.94
N GLN A 35 12.06 6.75 -25.43
CA GLN A 35 11.65 5.79 -26.44
C GLN A 35 10.74 4.74 -25.81
N LEU A 36 9.67 4.35 -26.52
CA LEU A 36 8.85 3.24 -26.06
C LEU A 36 9.72 1.97 -26.03
N PRO A 37 9.74 1.23 -24.91
CA PRO A 37 10.44 -0.04 -24.84
C PRO A 37 9.84 -1.06 -25.81
N THR A 38 10.64 -2.06 -26.20
CA THR A 38 10.21 -3.13 -27.09
C THR A 38 8.95 -3.83 -26.57
N ASP A 39 8.12 -4.38 -27.45
CA ASP A 39 6.89 -5.10 -27.08
C ASP A 39 7.14 -6.21 -26.04
N ASN A 40 8.25 -6.93 -26.17
CA ASN A 40 8.65 -8.00 -25.26
C ASN A 40 9.01 -7.46 -23.86
N ASP A 41 9.76 -6.36 -23.81
CA ASP A 41 10.17 -5.72 -22.55
C ASP A 41 8.95 -5.13 -21.82
N THR A 42 8.05 -4.51 -22.58
CA THR A 42 6.81 -3.94 -22.04
C THR A 42 5.96 -5.01 -21.36
N ILE A 43 5.78 -6.18 -22.00
CA ILE A 43 5.05 -7.31 -21.41
C ILE A 43 5.79 -7.91 -20.21
N ALA A 44 7.12 -8.02 -20.28
CA ALA A 44 7.91 -8.51 -19.16
C ALA A 44 7.69 -7.63 -17.92
N ILE A 45 7.79 -6.30 -18.09
CA ILE A 45 7.54 -5.33 -17.01
C ILE A 45 6.10 -5.44 -16.50
N THR A 46 5.09 -5.59 -17.36
CA THR A 46 3.69 -5.81 -16.93
C THR A 46 3.57 -7.07 -16.07
N SER A 47 4.27 -8.14 -16.46
CA SER A 47 4.31 -9.39 -15.71
C SER A 47 4.96 -9.20 -14.34
N ASP A 48 6.07 -8.46 -14.28
CA ASP A 48 6.78 -8.18 -13.03
C ASP A 48 5.93 -7.34 -12.07
N ILE A 49 5.30 -6.27 -12.57
CA ILE A 49 4.35 -5.45 -11.80
C ILE A 49 3.21 -6.31 -11.26
N THR A 50 2.65 -7.18 -12.09
CA THR A 50 1.55 -8.08 -11.69
C THR A 50 2.00 -9.04 -10.58
N ASN A 51 3.17 -9.66 -10.75
CA ASN A 51 3.74 -10.58 -9.77
C ASN A 51 4.04 -9.89 -8.44
N ILE A 52 4.74 -8.75 -8.48
CA ILE A 52 5.05 -7.94 -7.28
C ILE A 52 3.76 -7.56 -6.55
N SER A 53 2.74 -7.11 -7.29
CA SER A 53 1.46 -6.71 -6.72
C SER A 53 0.74 -7.87 -6.03
N LEU A 54 0.72 -9.07 -6.63
CA LEU A 54 0.15 -10.27 -6.01
C LEU A 54 0.93 -10.69 -4.75
N THR A 55 2.27 -10.71 -4.82
CA THR A 55 3.12 -11.09 -3.69
C THR A 55 2.95 -10.13 -2.52
N LEU A 56 2.98 -8.81 -2.76
CA LEU A 56 2.76 -7.81 -1.72
C LEU A 56 1.36 -7.90 -1.14
N SER A 57 0.34 -8.12 -1.96
CA SER A 57 -1.02 -8.34 -1.48
C SER A 57 -1.10 -9.55 -0.54
N GLY A 58 -0.46 -10.67 -0.91
CA GLY A 58 -0.39 -11.87 -0.07
C GLY A 58 0.31 -11.61 1.25
N PHE A 59 1.45 -10.92 1.23
CA PHE A 59 2.18 -10.55 2.44
C PHE A 59 1.36 -9.67 3.39
N ILE A 60 0.70 -8.62 2.86
CA ILE A 60 -0.13 -7.71 3.65
C ILE A 60 -1.35 -8.46 4.21
N LEU A 61 -1.96 -9.37 3.45
CA LEU A 61 -3.06 -10.20 3.91
C LEU A 61 -2.64 -11.11 5.07
N THR A 62 -1.48 -11.76 4.98
CA THR A 62 -0.93 -12.57 6.08
C THR A 62 -0.70 -11.73 7.33
N LEU A 63 -0.11 -10.54 7.18
CA LEU A 63 0.09 -9.62 8.30
C LEU A 63 -1.24 -9.20 8.94
N LEU A 64 -2.25 -8.89 8.11
CA LEU A 64 -3.58 -8.55 8.59
C LEU A 64 -4.22 -9.70 9.36
N THR A 65 -4.09 -10.94 8.87
CA THR A 65 -4.57 -12.14 9.57
C THR A 65 -3.89 -12.29 10.92
N VAL A 66 -2.56 -12.15 11.00
CA VAL A 66 -1.82 -12.20 12.26
C VAL A 66 -2.32 -11.13 13.25
N LEU A 67 -2.54 -9.90 12.80
CA LEU A 67 -3.10 -8.83 13.64
C LEU A 67 -4.51 -9.13 14.15
N ILE A 68 -5.37 -9.72 13.32
CA ILE A 68 -6.72 -10.12 13.72
C ILE A 68 -6.68 -11.27 14.72
N THR A 69 -5.84 -12.28 14.48
CA THR A 69 -5.66 -13.42 15.39
C THR A 69 -5.14 -12.98 16.75
N PHE A 70 -4.16 -12.07 16.80
CA PHE A 70 -3.70 -11.51 18.06
C PHE A 70 -4.80 -10.75 18.81
N LYS A 71 -5.61 -9.94 18.10
CA LYS A 71 -6.78 -9.28 18.71
C LYS A 71 -7.83 -10.28 19.24
N SER A 72 -8.07 -11.37 18.51
CA SER A 72 -9.04 -12.38 18.91
C SER A 72 -8.54 -13.25 20.07
N GLY A 73 -7.22 -13.42 20.18
CA GLY A 73 -6.56 -14.18 21.26
C GLY A 73 -6.34 -13.34 22.52
N SER A 74 -6.22 -12.01 22.40
CA SER A 74 -6.27 -11.11 23.56
C SER A 74 -7.68 -11.17 24.14
N ASN A 75 -7.79 -11.69 25.35
CA ASN A 75 -9.03 -11.75 26.11
C ASN A 75 -9.35 -10.32 26.58
N ILE A 76 -9.81 -9.45 25.66
CA ILE A 76 -10.23 -8.07 25.96
C ILE A 76 -11.53 -8.17 26.75
N LYS A 77 -11.42 -8.60 28.01
CA LYS A 77 -12.43 -8.31 29.00
C LYS A 77 -12.42 -6.78 29.12
N LYS A 78 -13.48 -6.14 28.60
CA LYS A 78 -13.93 -4.89 29.19
C LYS A 78 -14.02 -5.17 30.69
N ILE A 79 -13.14 -4.62 31.52
CA ILE A 79 -13.31 -4.30 32.94
C ILE A 79 -11.93 -4.02 33.53
N GLU A 80 -11.82 -2.81 34.07
CA GLU A 80 -10.91 -2.32 35.10
C GLU A 80 -9.43 -2.05 34.74
N SER A 81 -9.10 -0.79 34.96
CA SER A 81 -7.78 -0.17 34.95
C SER A 81 -6.86 -0.82 35.98
N ASP A 82 -6.14 -1.86 35.57
CA ASP A 82 -4.97 -2.33 36.32
C ASP A 82 -3.72 -2.19 35.43
N SER A 83 -2.68 -1.66 36.03
CA SER A 83 -1.51 -1.00 35.42
C SER A 83 -0.53 -1.89 34.62
N ASP A 84 -0.96 -3.06 34.14
CA ASP A 84 -0.11 -4.06 33.46
C ASP A 84 -0.63 -4.47 32.07
N ASP A 85 -1.44 -3.61 31.44
CA ASP A 85 -1.90 -3.88 30.08
C ASP A 85 -0.74 -3.82 29.08
N THR A 86 -0.42 -4.98 28.49
CA THR A 86 0.58 -5.07 27.42
C THR A 86 0.25 -4.08 26.29
N VAL A 87 1.28 -3.42 25.74
CA VAL A 87 1.19 -2.44 24.64
C VAL A 87 0.27 -2.91 23.49
N PHE A 88 0.21 -4.23 23.25
CA PHE A 88 -0.70 -4.84 22.29
C PHE A 88 -2.18 -4.76 22.68
N ASN A 89 -2.53 -5.02 23.94
CA ASN A 89 -3.90 -4.87 24.42
C ASN A 89 -4.40 -3.43 24.28
N LEU A 90 -3.54 -2.46 24.62
CA LEU A 90 -3.87 -1.04 24.47
C LEU A 90 -4.04 -0.64 22.99
N PHE A 91 -3.15 -1.11 22.12
CA PHE A 91 -3.29 -0.93 20.67
C PHE A 91 -4.61 -1.53 20.14
N PHE A 92 -4.96 -2.76 20.56
CA PHE A 92 -6.18 -3.45 20.14
C PHE A 92 -7.47 -2.83 20.70
N ALA A 93 -7.40 -2.21 21.88
CA ALA A 93 -8.47 -1.46 22.52
C ALA A 93 -8.64 -0.05 21.92
N SER A 94 -7.56 0.54 21.38
CA SER A 94 -7.59 1.86 20.77
C SER A 94 -8.32 1.89 19.41
N GLY A 95 -8.81 3.08 19.02
CA GLY A 95 -9.35 3.33 17.68
C GLY A 95 -8.32 3.17 16.54
N TYR A 96 -7.02 3.20 16.86
CA TYR A 96 -5.94 3.08 15.88
C TYR A 96 -5.86 1.69 15.24
N TYR A 97 -6.28 0.63 15.95
CA TYR A 97 -6.36 -0.71 15.38
C TYR A 97 -7.30 -0.76 14.18
N PHE A 98 -8.53 -0.25 14.36
CA PHE A 98 -9.54 -0.31 13.30
C PHE A 98 -9.14 0.49 12.08
N GLU A 99 -8.52 1.66 12.28
CA GLU A 99 -8.02 2.48 11.19
C GLU A 99 -6.84 1.80 10.46
N THR A 100 -5.93 1.16 11.21
CA THR A 100 -4.81 0.38 10.65
C THR A 100 -5.31 -0.78 9.80
N VAL A 101 -6.24 -1.60 10.33
CA VAL A 101 -6.86 -2.72 9.60
C VAL A 101 -7.57 -2.23 8.33
N LYS A 102 -8.29 -1.12 8.41
CA LYS A 102 -8.98 -0.50 7.27
C LYS A 102 -7.98 -0.06 6.19
N HIS A 103 -6.87 0.57 6.56
CA HIS A 103 -5.84 0.95 5.61
C HIS A 103 -5.17 -0.26 4.96
N LEU A 104 -4.80 -1.29 5.74
CA LEU A 104 -4.22 -2.53 5.23
C LEU A 104 -5.17 -3.23 4.25
N LYS A 105 -6.46 -3.33 4.57
CA LYS A 105 -7.49 -3.87 3.68
C LYS A 105 -7.60 -3.09 2.37
N ASN A 106 -7.52 -1.77 2.43
CA ASN A 106 -7.55 -0.93 1.23
C ASN A 106 -6.29 -1.11 0.36
N CYS A 107 -5.11 -1.26 0.97
CA CYS A 107 -3.87 -1.58 0.26
C CYS A 107 -4.01 -2.91 -0.49
N ILE A 108 -4.48 -3.97 0.17
CA ILE A 108 -4.75 -5.28 -0.43
C ILE A 108 -5.68 -5.13 -1.64
N LYS A 109 -6.82 -4.46 -1.47
CA LYS A 109 -7.79 -4.26 -2.55
C LYS A 109 -7.17 -3.54 -3.76
N SER A 110 -6.35 -2.52 -3.52
CA SER A 110 -5.67 -1.78 -4.58
C SER A 110 -4.66 -2.64 -5.34
N LEU A 111 -3.85 -3.42 -4.62
CA LEU A 111 -2.83 -4.29 -5.23
C LEU A 111 -3.47 -5.44 -6.02
N ILE A 112 -4.51 -6.08 -5.48
CA ILE A 112 -5.27 -7.11 -6.21
C ILE A 112 -5.85 -6.53 -7.49
N PHE A 113 -6.41 -5.32 -7.43
CA PHE A 113 -7.00 -4.69 -8.60
C PHE A 113 -5.97 -4.46 -9.72
N ILE A 114 -4.78 -3.95 -9.39
CA ILE A 114 -3.69 -3.78 -10.36
C ILE A 114 -3.20 -5.11 -10.91
N ALA A 115 -3.05 -6.11 -10.05
CA ALA A 115 -2.63 -7.44 -10.47
C ALA A 115 -3.62 -8.05 -11.46
N VAL A 116 -4.92 -7.98 -11.16
CA VAL A 116 -5.96 -8.50 -12.05
C VAL A 116 -5.96 -7.75 -13.37
N ILE A 117 -5.90 -6.42 -13.38
CA ILE A 117 -5.83 -5.65 -14.62
C ILE A 117 -4.57 -5.99 -15.41
N GLY A 118 -3.40 -6.07 -14.76
CA GLY A 118 -2.15 -6.42 -15.41
C GLY A 118 -2.21 -7.81 -16.06
N PHE A 119 -2.85 -8.77 -15.39
CA PHE A 119 -3.09 -10.11 -15.94
C PHE A 119 -4.07 -10.07 -17.13
N MET A 120 -5.14 -9.29 -17.04
CA MET A 120 -6.10 -9.12 -18.14
C MET A 120 -5.44 -8.48 -19.36
N ILE A 121 -4.60 -7.46 -19.16
CA ILE A 121 -3.82 -6.84 -20.24
C ILE A 121 -2.89 -7.89 -20.86
N LYS A 122 -2.17 -8.66 -20.05
CA LYS A 122 -1.27 -9.71 -20.58
C LYS A 122 -2.02 -10.78 -21.39
N LEU A 123 -3.25 -11.13 -21.01
CA LEU A 123 -4.03 -12.20 -21.63
C LEU A 123 -4.77 -11.77 -22.90
N PHE A 124 -5.33 -10.55 -22.92
CA PHE A 124 -6.20 -10.09 -24.00
C PHE A 124 -5.53 -9.14 -25.00
N LEU A 125 -4.30 -8.68 -24.75
CA LEU A 125 -3.67 -7.66 -25.60
C LEU A 125 -3.09 -8.27 -26.90
N PRO A 126 -3.56 -7.84 -28.08
CA PRO A 126 -3.00 -8.28 -29.36
C PRO A 126 -1.57 -7.77 -29.54
N LEU A 127 -0.77 -8.48 -30.36
CA LEU A 127 0.64 -8.14 -30.66
C LEU A 127 0.83 -6.68 -31.07
N GLU A 128 -0.08 -6.12 -31.87
CA GLU A 128 -0.05 -4.74 -32.39
C GLU A 128 -0.19 -3.66 -31.30
N TYR A 129 -0.71 -4.02 -30.12
CA TYR A 129 -0.97 -3.07 -29.04
C TYR A 129 -0.05 -3.27 -27.83
N LYS A 130 0.94 -4.17 -27.92
CA LYS A 130 1.83 -4.52 -26.81
C LYS A 130 2.64 -3.33 -26.30
N SER A 131 3.19 -2.50 -27.18
CA SER A 131 3.84 -1.23 -26.80
C SER A 131 2.94 -0.29 -26.00
N LYS A 132 1.61 -0.34 -26.16
CA LYS A 132 0.67 0.51 -25.39
C LYS A 132 0.48 0.04 -23.94
N ALA A 133 0.89 -1.18 -23.59
CA ALA A 133 0.90 -1.62 -22.18
C ALA A 133 1.89 -0.81 -21.32
N PHE A 134 2.83 -0.07 -21.93
CA PHE A 134 3.71 0.85 -21.22
C PHE A 134 2.92 1.89 -20.40
N PHE A 135 1.80 2.39 -20.95
CA PHE A 135 0.94 3.35 -20.25
C PHE A 135 0.22 2.75 -19.04
N PHE A 136 0.13 1.42 -18.94
CA PHE A 136 -0.34 0.74 -17.73
C PHE A 136 0.81 0.50 -16.75
N ASN A 137 2.01 0.16 -17.24
CA ASN A 137 3.16 -0.14 -16.40
C ASN A 137 3.55 1.05 -15.51
N VAL A 138 3.55 2.26 -16.04
CA VAL A 138 3.93 3.45 -15.26
C VAL A 138 3.00 3.71 -14.06
N PRO A 139 1.67 3.81 -14.23
CA PRO A 139 0.77 3.97 -13.10
C PRO A 139 0.76 2.73 -12.19
N GLY A 140 0.88 1.52 -12.74
CA GLY A 140 0.98 0.29 -11.94
C GLY A 140 2.16 0.32 -10.98
N LEU A 141 3.35 0.70 -11.46
CA LEU A 141 4.55 0.84 -10.65
C LEU A 141 4.43 1.98 -9.62
N CYS A 142 3.83 3.11 -10.01
CA CYS A 142 3.57 4.21 -9.08
C CYS A 142 2.68 3.77 -7.91
N ILE A 143 1.58 3.06 -8.19
CA ILE A 143 0.67 2.62 -7.12
C ILE A 143 1.35 1.59 -6.20
N ILE A 144 2.22 0.73 -6.73
CA ILE A 144 3.02 -0.19 -5.90
C ILE A 144 3.91 0.61 -4.94
N ILE A 145 4.67 1.59 -5.44
CA ILE A 145 5.55 2.43 -4.61
C ILE A 145 4.77 3.20 -3.54
N LEU A 146 3.63 3.79 -3.92
CA LEU A 146 2.76 4.52 -3.01
C LEU A 146 2.18 3.59 -1.93
N THR A 147 1.78 2.38 -2.32
CA THR A 147 1.25 1.38 -1.39
C THR A 147 2.32 0.94 -0.39
N ILE A 148 3.54 0.65 -0.84
CA ILE A 148 4.67 0.31 0.03
C ILE A 148 4.96 1.46 1.00
N SER A 149 5.02 2.68 0.48
CA SER A 149 5.26 3.88 1.29
C SER A 149 4.19 4.04 2.37
N ARG A 150 2.90 3.85 2.03
CA ARG A 150 1.81 3.88 2.99
C ARG A 150 1.93 2.78 4.05
N CYS A 151 2.32 1.57 3.68
CA CYS A 151 2.54 0.48 4.63
C CYS A 151 3.67 0.80 5.61
N VAL A 152 4.79 1.34 5.14
CA VAL A 152 5.91 1.78 6.00
C VAL A 152 5.48 2.90 6.95
N LEU A 153 4.69 3.86 6.45
CA LEU A 153 4.19 4.96 7.28
C LEU A 153 3.23 4.49 8.39
N ILE A 154 2.34 3.54 8.09
CA ILE A 154 1.47 2.92 9.10
C ILE A 154 2.31 2.21 10.15
N LEU A 155 3.34 1.46 9.72
CA LEU A 155 4.25 0.78 10.63
C LEU A 155 4.98 1.76 11.56
N ASN A 156 5.56 2.84 11.01
CA ASN A 156 6.23 3.86 11.81
C ASN A 156 5.30 4.51 12.83
N LYS A 157 4.05 4.79 12.45
CA LYS A 157 3.08 5.40 13.37
C LYS A 157 2.69 4.44 14.50
N VAL A 158 2.59 3.14 14.21
CA VAL A 158 2.41 2.12 15.25
C VAL A 158 3.62 2.11 16.19
N LEU A 159 4.85 2.13 15.67
CA LEU A 159 6.08 2.15 16.48
C LEU A 159 6.22 3.41 17.35
N GLU A 160 5.89 4.59 16.82
CA GLU A 160 5.93 5.85 17.57
C GLU A 160 4.93 5.84 18.74
N LEU A 161 3.73 5.30 18.54
CA LEU A 161 2.75 5.13 19.61
C LEU A 161 3.27 4.19 20.70
N GLN A 162 3.96 3.12 20.33
CA GLN A 162 4.60 2.21 21.29
C GLN A 162 5.72 2.91 22.09
N GLN A 163 6.50 3.78 21.44
CA GLN A 163 7.63 4.46 22.07
C GLN A 163 7.20 5.61 22.99
N GLN A 164 6.16 6.37 22.63
CA GLN A 164 5.63 7.46 23.46
C GLN A 164 5.07 6.95 24.79
N GLU A 165 4.42 5.80 24.81
CA GLU A 165 3.94 5.20 26.07
C GLU A 165 5.05 4.61 26.92
N HIS A 166 6.07 3.97 26.31
CA HIS A 166 7.22 3.48 27.05
C HIS A 166 7.98 4.63 27.76
N ASN A 167 7.99 5.83 27.20
CA ASN A 167 8.57 7.00 27.85
C ASN A 167 7.68 7.61 28.94
N ASN A 168 6.35 7.58 28.77
CA ASN A 168 5.41 8.05 29.80
C ASN A 168 5.31 7.12 31.02
N ASN A 169 5.52 5.81 30.86
CA ASN A 169 5.56 4.87 32.01
C ASN A 169 6.88 4.92 32.81
N ASN A 170 7.91 5.63 32.29
CA ASN A 170 9.22 5.78 32.94
C ASN A 170 9.46 7.21 33.49
N SER A 171 8.45 8.10 33.46
CA SER A 171 8.50 9.47 34.01
C SER A 171 7.53 9.62 35.17
#